data_AF-A0A1F7XJC4-F1
#
_entry.id   AF-A0A1F7XJC4-F1
#
_cell.length_a   1.000
_cell.length_b   1.000
_cell.length_c   1.000
_cell.angle_alpha   90.00
_cell.angle_beta   90.00
_cell.angle_gamma   90.00
#
_symmetry.space_group_name_H-M   'P 1'
#
loop_
_entity.id
_entity.type
_entity.pdbx_description
1 polymer ?
#
loop_
_entity_poly.entity_id
_entity_poly.type
_entity_poly.pdbx_seq_one_letter_code
_entity_poly.pdbx_strand_id
1 'polypeptide(L)'
;MRNYSRLVRFEERRNLRSAVLLGLLTLGLILFFIFFGLPLMAKFAGFLADLRKTSTPVESADTTPPAPPRLDTLPEATNKLSINITGSTEPGATVILSLNTKEEEILANSEGEFTFNFELLNGENSILAKARDDAGNESQKTQTVKIIFDDEAPSLEITAPPDGASFFGSKQRQIVVEGKTEEGTSLTINDRFVLVENDGTFAFTTTLGEGENSFNLKAKDKAENLTEKTIKVSFTP
;
A
#
# COMPACT_ATOMS: atom_id res chain seq x y z
N MET A 1 -76.93 -86.11 -10.98
CA MET A 1 -77.26 -84.91 -11.78
C MET A 1 -76.94 -83.68 -10.92
N ARG A 2 -75.85 -82.95 -11.21
CA ARG A 2 -75.50 -81.72 -10.45
C ARG A 2 -76.31 -80.55 -11.00
N ASN A 3 -77.33 -80.12 -10.26
CA ASN A 3 -78.18 -78.99 -10.59
C ASN A 3 -77.41 -77.68 -10.38
N TYR A 4 -77.04 -77.01 -11.48
CA TYR A 4 -76.43 -75.68 -11.44
C TYR A 4 -77.50 -74.63 -11.10
N SER A 5 -77.37 -74.01 -9.92
CA SER A 5 -78.25 -72.95 -9.42
C SER A 5 -78.09 -71.63 -10.21
N ARG A 6 -79.21 -70.94 -10.48
CA ARG A 6 -79.26 -69.67 -11.23
C ARG A 6 -78.40 -68.54 -10.63
N LEU A 7 -78.15 -68.59 -9.32
CA LEU A 7 -77.26 -67.65 -8.60
C LEU A 7 -75.79 -67.77 -9.04
N VAL A 8 -75.30 -68.99 -9.25
CA VAL A 8 -73.90 -69.25 -9.63
C VAL A 8 -73.58 -68.67 -11.01
N ARG A 9 -74.51 -68.76 -11.97
CA ARG A 9 -74.34 -68.15 -13.31
C ARG A 9 -74.32 -66.63 -13.29
N PHE A 10 -74.97 -66.01 -12.30
CA PHE A 10 -74.97 -64.55 -12.14
C PHE A 10 -73.64 -64.07 -11.54
N GLU A 11 -73.12 -64.78 -10.54
CA GLU A 11 -71.79 -64.54 -9.97
C GLU A 11 -70.67 -64.80 -10.97
N GLU A 12 -70.77 -65.88 -11.76
CA GLU A 12 -69.79 -66.22 -12.80
C GLU A 12 -69.71 -65.12 -13.88
N ARG A 13 -70.86 -64.57 -14.33
CA ARG A 13 -70.87 -63.43 -15.26
C ARG A 13 -70.30 -62.14 -14.65
N ARG A 14 -70.53 -61.89 -13.37
CA ARG A 14 -69.96 -60.73 -12.67
C ARG A 14 -68.44 -60.87 -12.53
N ASN A 15 -67.99 -62.05 -12.10
CA ASN A 15 -66.57 -62.36 -11.91
C ASN A 15 -65.82 -62.37 -13.26
N LEU A 16 -66.43 -62.85 -14.34
CA LEU A 16 -65.88 -62.76 -15.70
C LEU A 16 -65.74 -61.31 -16.17
N ARG A 17 -66.76 -60.47 -15.94
CA ARG A 17 -66.68 -59.03 -16.27
C ARG A 17 -65.59 -58.32 -15.46
N SER A 18 -65.49 -58.61 -14.16
CA SER A 18 -64.44 -58.08 -13.30
C SER A 18 -63.05 -58.56 -13.72
N ALA A 19 -62.90 -59.83 -14.11
CA ALA A 19 -61.64 -60.39 -14.60
C ALA A 19 -61.19 -59.76 -15.93
N VAL A 20 -62.12 -59.55 -16.87
CA VAL A 20 -61.84 -58.83 -18.13
C VAL A 20 -61.46 -57.37 -17.86
N LEU A 21 -62.17 -56.70 -16.94
CA LEU A 21 -61.86 -55.32 -16.58
C LEU A 21 -60.49 -55.17 -15.91
N LEU A 22 -60.15 -56.08 -14.99
CA LEU A 22 -58.81 -56.13 -14.38
C LEU A 22 -57.73 -56.43 -15.42
N GLY A 23 -57.99 -57.38 -16.35
CA GLY A 23 -57.09 -57.66 -17.47
C GLY A 23 -56.83 -56.42 -18.33
N LEU A 24 -57.88 -55.70 -18.72
CA LEU A 24 -57.76 -54.45 -19.49
C LEU A 24 -57.04 -53.35 -18.70
N LEU A 25 -57.29 -53.24 -17.40
CA LEU A 25 -56.62 -52.26 -16.53
C LEU A 25 -55.13 -52.57 -16.40
N THR A 26 -54.76 -53.84 -16.20
CA THR A 26 -53.35 -54.25 -16.17
C THR A 26 -52.65 -54.00 -17.50
N LEU A 27 -53.29 -54.31 -18.63
CA LEU A 27 -52.76 -54.04 -19.96
C LEU A 27 -52.58 -52.53 -20.21
N GLY A 28 -53.57 -51.73 -19.80
CA GLY A 28 -53.50 -50.27 -19.87
C GLY A 28 -52.37 -49.68 -19.02
N LEU A 29 -52.15 -50.23 -17.82
CA LEU A 29 -51.08 -49.79 -16.92
C LEU A 29 -49.70 -50.21 -17.45
N ILE A 30 -49.58 -51.39 -18.06
CA ILE A 30 -48.37 -51.83 -18.77
C ILE A 30 -48.08 -50.90 -19.96
N LEU A 31 -49.10 -50.62 -20.79
CA LEU A 31 -48.95 -49.69 -21.91
C LEU A 31 -48.55 -48.29 -21.43
N PHE A 32 -49.20 -47.77 -20.38
CA PHE A 32 -48.83 -46.49 -19.78
C PHE A 32 -47.38 -46.50 -19.27
N PHE A 33 -46.95 -47.57 -18.62
CA PHE A 33 -45.57 -47.70 -18.14
C PHE A 33 -44.56 -47.78 -19.31
N ILE A 34 -44.89 -48.46 -20.40
CA ILE A 34 -44.03 -48.54 -21.59
C ILE A 34 -43.96 -47.18 -22.30
N PHE A 35 -45.09 -46.51 -22.51
CA PHE A 35 -45.16 -45.26 -23.26
C PHE A 35 -44.72 -44.03 -22.45
N PHE A 36 -44.94 -44.03 -21.14
CA PHE A 36 -44.65 -42.87 -20.28
C PHE A 36 -43.62 -43.18 -19.20
N GLY A 37 -43.64 -44.35 -18.58
CA GLY A 37 -42.72 -44.73 -17.51
C GLY A 37 -41.27 -44.88 -17.97
N LEU A 38 -41.01 -45.71 -18.98
CA LEU A 38 -39.65 -45.94 -19.50
C LEU A 38 -38.98 -44.66 -20.03
N PRO A 39 -39.64 -43.81 -20.82
CA PRO A 39 -39.03 -42.54 -21.26
C PRO A 39 -38.76 -41.58 -20.09
N LEU A 40 -39.63 -41.54 -19.08
CA LEU A 40 -39.43 -40.72 -17.88
C LEU A 40 -38.21 -41.18 -17.08
N MET A 41 -38.06 -42.49 -16.88
CA MET A 41 -36.88 -43.09 -16.24
C MET A 41 -35.60 -42.82 -17.03
N ALA A 42 -35.62 -42.92 -18.36
CA ALA A 42 -34.46 -42.63 -19.20
C ALA A 42 -34.03 -41.16 -19.09
N LYS A 43 -35.00 -40.22 -19.10
CA LYS A 43 -34.72 -38.78 -18.90
C LYS A 43 -34.18 -38.50 -17.50
N PHE A 44 -34.75 -39.12 -16.47
CA PHE A 44 -34.28 -38.99 -15.09
C PHE A 44 -32.88 -39.57 -14.88
N ALA A 45 -32.59 -40.72 -15.50
CA ALA A 45 -31.25 -41.32 -15.49
C ALA A 45 -30.22 -40.42 -16.21
N GLY A 46 -30.61 -39.81 -17.33
CA GLY A 46 -29.79 -38.81 -18.02
C GLY A 46 -29.49 -37.59 -17.14
N PHE A 47 -30.53 -37.03 -16.50
CA PHE A 47 -30.39 -35.94 -15.53
C PHE A 47 -29.47 -36.30 -14.35
N LEU A 48 -29.62 -37.49 -13.77
CA LEU A 48 -28.74 -37.98 -12.71
C LEU A 48 -27.29 -38.20 -13.19
N ALA A 49 -27.11 -38.67 -14.42
CA ALA A 49 -25.78 -38.80 -15.02
C ALA A 49 -25.12 -37.44 -15.24
N ASP A 50 -25.89 -36.42 -15.62
CA ASP A 50 -25.39 -35.06 -15.78
C ASP A 50 -25.06 -34.39 -14.43
N LEU A 51 -25.84 -34.64 -13.37
CA LEU A 51 -25.49 -34.25 -11.99
C LEU A 51 -24.23 -34.94 -11.47
N ARG A 52 -23.93 -36.16 -11.93
CA ARG A 52 -22.69 -36.86 -11.57
C ARG A 52 -21.49 -36.36 -12.37
N LYS A 53 -21.70 -35.81 -13.57
CA LYS A 53 -20.65 -35.17 -14.38
C LYS A 53 -20.26 -33.79 -13.85
N THR A 54 -21.10 -33.14 -13.05
CA THR A 54 -20.71 -31.96 -12.26
C THR A 54 -19.89 -32.39 -11.03
N SER A 55 -18.74 -33.00 -11.28
CA SER A 55 -17.69 -33.23 -10.28
C SER A 55 -16.47 -32.34 -10.55
N THR A 56 -16.64 -31.23 -11.26
CA THR A 56 -15.66 -30.14 -11.21
C THR A 56 -15.69 -29.65 -9.76
N PRO A 57 -14.57 -29.72 -9.02
CA PRO A 57 -14.49 -29.01 -7.75
C PRO A 57 -14.97 -27.59 -7.99
N VAL A 58 -15.82 -27.06 -7.12
CA VAL A 58 -16.02 -25.60 -7.10
C VAL A 58 -14.64 -25.05 -6.75
N GLU A 59 -13.92 -24.57 -7.75
CA GLU A 59 -12.69 -23.84 -7.57
C GLU A 59 -13.13 -22.56 -6.86
N SER A 60 -13.04 -22.56 -5.53
CA SER A 60 -13.29 -21.37 -4.73
C SER A 60 -12.14 -20.42 -5.04
N ALA A 61 -12.32 -19.61 -6.09
CA ALA A 61 -11.41 -18.52 -6.39
C ALA A 61 -11.23 -17.72 -5.10
N ASP A 62 -9.99 -17.51 -4.69
CA ASP A 62 -9.71 -16.69 -3.53
C ASP A 62 -10.21 -15.27 -3.83
N THR A 63 -11.06 -14.76 -2.95
CA THR A 63 -11.63 -13.42 -3.06
C THR A 63 -11.16 -12.51 -1.92
N THR A 64 -10.15 -12.95 -1.15
CA THR A 64 -9.68 -12.25 0.05
C THR A 64 -8.52 -11.35 -0.35
N PRO A 65 -8.65 -10.02 -0.28
CA PRO A 65 -7.53 -9.15 -0.54
C PRO A 65 -6.41 -9.31 0.50
N PRO A 66 -5.14 -9.15 0.08
CA PRO A 66 -4.03 -9.08 1.02
C PRO A 66 -4.11 -7.78 1.85
N ALA A 67 -3.33 -7.74 2.94
CA ALA A 67 -3.16 -6.51 3.70
C ALA A 67 -2.39 -5.45 2.89
N PRO A 68 -2.63 -4.14 3.12
CA PRO A 68 -1.81 -3.10 2.51
C PRO A 68 -0.32 -3.29 2.84
N PRO A 69 0.60 -3.02 1.90
CA PRO A 69 2.02 -3.09 2.16
C PRO A 69 2.42 -2.06 3.22
N ARG A 70 3.45 -2.37 4.00
CA ARG A 70 4.04 -1.47 4.98
C ARG A 70 5.33 -0.91 4.41
N LEU A 71 5.36 0.40 4.20
CA LEU A 71 6.59 1.12 3.85
C LEU A 71 7.46 1.31 5.09
N ASP A 72 8.77 1.24 4.92
CA ASP A 72 9.72 1.67 5.93
C ASP A 72 9.71 3.19 6.10
N THR A 73 10.28 3.67 7.20
CA THR A 73 10.34 5.10 7.48
C THR A 73 11.20 5.80 6.42
N LEU A 74 10.59 6.74 5.71
CA LEU A 74 11.26 7.63 4.77
C LEU A 74 11.61 8.96 5.45
N PRO A 75 12.68 9.65 5.02
CA PRO A 75 12.98 10.98 5.51
C PRO A 75 11.91 11.99 5.03
N GLU A 76 11.71 13.07 5.79
CA GLU A 76 10.79 14.15 5.40
C GLU A 76 11.31 14.94 4.18
N ALA A 77 12.64 15.08 4.07
CA ALA A 77 13.29 15.75 2.95
C ALA A 77 14.63 15.07 2.61
N THR A 78 15.11 15.25 1.38
CA THR A 78 16.41 14.75 0.93
C THR A 78 16.98 15.61 -0.18
N ASN A 79 18.30 15.70 -0.24
CA ASN A 79 19.05 16.29 -1.35
C ASN A 79 19.51 15.28 -2.41
N LYS A 80 19.02 14.04 -2.34
CA LYS A 80 19.32 13.00 -3.33
C LYS A 80 18.20 12.93 -4.34
N LEU A 81 18.54 13.05 -5.62
CA LEU A 81 17.60 12.93 -6.71
C LEU A 81 16.90 11.56 -6.73
N SER A 82 17.57 10.50 -6.28
CA SER A 82 17.00 9.15 -6.22
C SER A 82 16.79 8.66 -4.79
N ILE A 83 15.71 7.91 -4.59
CA ILE A 83 15.35 7.29 -3.32
C ILE A 83 15.06 5.81 -3.49
N ASN A 84 15.52 5.01 -2.52
CA ASN A 84 15.10 3.63 -2.36
C ASN A 84 13.92 3.59 -1.39
N ILE A 85 12.79 3.07 -1.86
CA ILE A 85 11.60 2.86 -1.04
C ILE A 85 11.50 1.38 -0.73
N THR A 86 11.73 1.03 0.54
CA THR A 86 11.69 -0.34 1.05
C THR A 86 10.44 -0.57 1.88
N GLY A 87 10.08 -1.84 2.06
CA GLY A 87 8.95 -2.21 2.88
C GLY A 87 8.69 -3.71 2.87
N SER A 88 7.56 -4.07 3.46
CA SER A 88 7.10 -5.45 3.59
C SER A 88 5.63 -5.62 3.20
N THR A 89 5.28 -6.77 2.65
CA THR A 89 3.91 -7.18 2.33
C THR A 89 3.79 -8.71 2.53
N GLU A 90 2.72 -9.30 2.06
CA GLU A 90 2.58 -10.76 2.02
C GLU A 90 3.63 -11.38 1.06
N PRO A 91 4.36 -12.43 1.47
CA PRO A 91 5.34 -13.10 0.61
C PRO A 91 4.76 -13.51 -0.74
N GLY A 92 5.45 -13.16 -1.82
CA GLY A 92 5.00 -13.43 -3.18
C GLY A 92 3.89 -12.52 -3.71
N ALA A 93 3.35 -11.57 -2.92
CA ALA A 93 2.42 -10.58 -3.44
C ALA A 93 3.13 -9.58 -4.37
N THR A 94 2.42 -9.09 -5.38
CA THR A 94 2.88 -8.00 -6.24
C THR A 94 2.59 -6.67 -5.57
N VAL A 95 3.60 -5.87 -5.32
CA VAL A 95 3.47 -4.51 -4.79
C VAL A 95 3.37 -3.55 -5.96
N ILE A 96 2.36 -2.68 -5.95
CA ILE A 96 2.18 -1.58 -6.89
C ILE A 96 2.45 -0.30 -6.12
N LEU A 97 3.52 0.42 -6.47
CA LEU A 97 3.91 1.67 -5.85
C LEU A 97 3.73 2.83 -6.83
N SER A 98 3.01 3.86 -6.40
CA SER A 98 2.84 5.09 -7.14
C SER A 98 3.64 6.23 -6.49
N LEU A 99 4.57 6.81 -7.24
CA LEU A 99 5.26 8.06 -6.92
C LEU A 99 4.67 9.17 -7.82
N ASN A 100 3.96 10.11 -7.21
CA ASN A 100 3.20 11.15 -7.93
C ASN A 100 2.22 10.52 -8.93
N THR A 101 2.51 10.64 -10.23
CA THR A 101 1.73 10.04 -11.33
C THR A 101 2.39 8.80 -11.93
N LYS A 102 3.65 8.50 -11.56
CA LYS A 102 4.39 7.33 -12.04
C LYS A 102 4.04 6.13 -11.16
N GLU A 103 3.81 4.98 -11.78
CA GLU A 103 3.51 3.73 -11.10
C GLU A 103 4.46 2.64 -11.56
N GLU A 104 4.96 1.84 -10.63
CA GLU A 104 5.78 0.65 -10.90
C GLU A 104 5.27 -0.52 -10.05
N GLU A 105 5.46 -1.75 -10.56
CA GLU A 105 5.08 -2.98 -9.85
C GLU A 105 6.33 -3.87 -9.65
N ILE A 106 6.47 -4.45 -8.46
CA ILE A 106 7.54 -5.41 -8.12
C ILE A 106 6.94 -6.58 -7.33
N LEU A 107 7.39 -7.80 -7.62
CA LEU A 107 7.07 -8.98 -6.83
C LEU A 107 7.87 -8.99 -5.51
N ALA A 108 7.19 -9.11 -4.37
CA ALA A 108 7.84 -9.25 -3.08
C ALA A 108 8.58 -10.59 -2.98
N ASN A 109 9.70 -10.61 -2.26
CA ASN A 109 10.51 -11.82 -2.09
C ASN A 109 9.81 -12.87 -1.18
N SER A 110 10.48 -13.99 -0.92
CA SER A 110 9.94 -15.06 -0.05
C SER A 110 9.74 -14.65 1.41
N GLU A 111 10.31 -13.53 1.83
CA GLU A 111 10.15 -12.94 3.16
C GLU A 111 9.12 -11.79 3.14
N GLY A 112 8.55 -11.47 1.97
CA GLY A 112 7.61 -10.37 1.78
C GLY A 112 8.26 -9.01 1.63
N GLU A 113 9.58 -8.93 1.51
CA GLU A 113 10.29 -7.66 1.35
C GLU A 113 10.31 -7.20 -0.11
N PHE A 114 10.32 -5.88 -0.29
CA PHE A 114 10.43 -5.24 -1.61
C PHE A 114 11.31 -3.99 -1.55
N THR A 115 11.81 -3.57 -2.70
CA THR A 115 12.58 -2.34 -2.86
C THR A 115 12.29 -1.74 -4.22
N PHE A 116 11.82 -0.49 -4.23
CA PHE A 116 11.70 0.34 -5.44
C PHE A 116 12.81 1.38 -5.46
N ASN A 117 13.26 1.75 -6.65
CA ASN A 117 14.14 2.90 -6.87
C ASN A 117 13.42 3.91 -7.76
N PHE A 118 13.24 5.13 -7.25
CA PHE A 118 12.61 6.19 -8.02
C PHE A 118 13.49 7.45 -8.04
N GLU A 119 13.40 8.20 -9.12
CA GLU A 119 13.84 9.59 -9.18
C GLU A 119 12.71 10.50 -8.68
N LEU A 120 13.07 11.45 -7.81
CA LEU A 120 12.18 12.46 -7.25
C LEU A 120 12.10 13.66 -8.18
N LEU A 121 10.95 14.34 -8.17
CA LEU A 121 10.78 15.64 -8.80
C LEU A 121 11.14 16.73 -7.79
N ASN A 122 11.60 17.89 -8.26
CA ASN A 122 11.92 19.01 -7.36
C ASN A 122 10.69 19.41 -6.53
N GLY A 123 10.89 19.59 -5.22
CA GLY A 123 9.83 19.89 -4.26
C GLY A 123 9.11 18.64 -3.73
N GLU A 124 7.80 18.75 -3.49
CA GLU A 124 7.00 17.71 -2.84
C GLU A 124 6.74 16.51 -3.76
N ASN A 125 7.01 15.31 -3.24
CA ASN A 125 6.71 14.03 -3.87
C ASN A 125 5.80 13.19 -2.97
N SER A 126 4.74 12.63 -3.56
CA SER A 126 3.72 11.83 -2.87
C SER A 126 3.87 10.35 -3.21
N ILE A 127 3.99 9.51 -2.19
CA ILE A 127 4.19 8.06 -2.30
C ILE A 127 2.97 7.34 -1.71
N LEU A 128 2.48 6.36 -2.45
CA LEU A 128 1.45 5.41 -2.00
C LEU A 128 1.72 4.04 -2.59
N ALA A 129 1.27 2.98 -1.91
CA ALA A 129 1.40 1.62 -2.42
C ALA A 129 0.12 0.81 -2.18
N LYS A 130 -0.03 -0.28 -2.92
CA LYS A 130 -1.02 -1.35 -2.69
C LYS A 130 -0.37 -2.70 -3.03
N ALA A 131 -0.94 -3.79 -2.57
CA ALA A 131 -0.51 -5.14 -2.88
C ALA A 131 -1.60 -5.86 -3.68
N ARG A 132 -1.18 -6.78 -4.56
CA ARG A 132 -2.04 -7.69 -5.32
C ARG A 132 -1.55 -9.12 -5.09
N ASP A 133 -2.45 -10.01 -4.70
CA ASP A 133 -2.12 -11.43 -4.53
C ASP A 133 -2.09 -12.18 -5.88
N ASP A 134 -1.72 -13.47 -5.85
CA ASP A 134 -1.69 -14.33 -7.04
C ASP A 134 -3.08 -14.56 -7.66
N ALA A 135 -4.15 -14.42 -6.87
CA ALA A 135 -5.54 -14.53 -7.33
C ALA A 135 -6.07 -13.23 -7.98
N GLY A 136 -5.29 -12.15 -7.91
CA GLY A 136 -5.61 -10.84 -8.48
C GLY A 136 -6.39 -9.91 -7.54
N ASN A 137 -6.59 -10.26 -6.27
CA ASN A 137 -7.24 -9.38 -5.30
C ASN A 137 -6.28 -8.27 -4.87
N GLU A 138 -6.77 -7.04 -4.81
CA GLU A 138 -5.97 -5.87 -4.43
C GLU A 138 -6.29 -5.36 -3.03
N SER A 139 -5.25 -5.05 -2.26
CA SER A 139 -5.36 -4.41 -0.96
C SER A 139 -5.92 -2.97 -1.06
N GLN A 140 -6.29 -2.41 0.09
CA GLN A 140 -6.40 -0.95 0.20
C GLN A 140 -5.04 -0.28 -0.03
N LYS A 141 -5.06 1.01 -0.39
CA LYS A 141 -3.85 1.84 -0.49
C LYS A 141 -3.26 2.10 0.90
N THR A 142 -1.95 2.27 0.97
CA THR A 142 -1.26 2.79 2.15
C THR A 142 -1.68 4.23 2.45
N GLN A 143 -1.31 4.71 3.64
CA GLN A 143 -1.25 6.14 3.87
C GLN A 143 -0.28 6.81 2.88
N THR A 144 -0.62 8.02 2.45
CA THR A 144 0.25 8.82 1.60
C THR A 144 1.43 9.32 2.42
N VAL A 145 2.65 8.98 1.99
CA VAL A 145 3.89 9.51 2.55
C VAL A 145 4.37 10.62 1.63
N LYS A 146 4.79 11.75 2.21
CA LYS A 146 5.34 12.88 1.46
C LYS A 146 6.83 13.01 1.73
N ILE A 147 7.60 13.26 0.70
CA ILE A 147 9.03 13.58 0.78
C ILE A 147 9.33 14.82 -0.07
N ILE A 148 10.13 15.74 0.46
CA ILE A 148 10.58 16.92 -0.27
C ILE A 148 11.97 16.62 -0.86
N PHE A 149 12.11 16.70 -2.18
CA PHE A 149 13.43 16.75 -2.81
C PHE A 149 13.86 18.22 -2.93
N ASP A 150 15.02 18.52 -2.37
CA ASP A 150 15.62 19.85 -2.35
C ASP A 150 17.14 19.69 -2.40
N ASP A 151 17.76 20.10 -3.50
CA ASP A 151 19.21 20.08 -3.71
C ASP A 151 19.85 21.48 -3.63
N GLU A 152 19.10 22.48 -3.17
CA GLU A 152 19.60 23.84 -3.00
C GLU A 152 20.14 24.05 -1.58
N ALA A 153 21.36 24.59 -1.47
CA ALA A 153 21.92 24.89 -0.17
C ALA A 153 21.28 26.15 0.45
N PRO A 154 21.05 26.18 1.77
CA PRO A 154 20.35 27.30 2.40
C PRO A 154 21.17 28.58 2.27
N SER A 155 20.49 29.72 2.09
CA SER A 155 21.17 31.01 2.08
C SER A 155 21.86 31.29 3.43
N LEU A 156 23.04 31.92 3.42
CA LEU A 156 23.72 32.35 4.65
C LEU A 156 24.41 33.69 4.42
N GLU A 157 23.97 34.72 5.13
CA GLU A 157 24.50 36.07 5.10
C GLU A 157 24.91 36.50 6.52
N ILE A 158 26.05 37.17 6.63
CA ILE A 158 26.55 37.72 7.88
C ILE A 158 26.47 39.23 7.75
N THR A 159 25.64 39.86 8.57
CA THR A 159 25.38 41.30 8.51
C THR A 159 26.32 42.07 9.43
N ALA A 160 26.74 41.48 10.55
CA ALA A 160 27.73 42.05 11.44
C ALA A 160 28.49 40.97 12.25
N PRO A 161 29.74 41.21 12.63
CA PRO A 161 30.63 42.21 12.04
C PRO A 161 31.06 41.80 10.62
N PRO A 162 31.54 42.76 9.79
CA PRO A 162 32.15 42.41 8.51
C PRO A 162 33.44 41.61 8.71
N ASP A 163 33.77 40.78 7.73
CA ASP A 163 35.02 40.03 7.74
C ASP A 163 36.23 40.97 7.79
N GLY A 164 37.22 40.63 8.63
CA GLY A 164 38.40 41.44 8.90
C GLY A 164 38.19 42.61 9.89
N ALA A 165 37.01 42.72 10.53
CA ALA A 165 36.77 43.76 11.52
C ALA A 165 37.79 43.72 12.68
N SER A 166 38.15 44.90 13.19
CA SER A 166 39.11 45.06 14.28
C SER A 166 38.47 45.77 15.46
N PHE A 167 38.65 45.21 16.66
CA PHE A 167 38.07 45.69 17.91
C PHE A 167 39.18 46.07 18.90
N PHE A 168 38.97 47.16 19.63
CA PHE A 168 39.98 47.75 20.49
C PHE A 168 39.41 48.09 21.87
N GLY A 169 40.20 47.84 22.91
CA GLY A 169 39.86 48.19 24.27
C GLY A 169 38.89 47.18 24.92
N SER A 170 39.05 46.96 26.22
CA SER A 170 38.21 46.07 27.04
C SER A 170 36.68 46.15 26.81
N LYS A 171 36.13 47.31 26.42
CA LYS A 171 34.69 47.48 26.16
C LYS A 171 34.20 46.76 24.88
N GLN A 172 35.09 46.46 23.94
CA GLN A 172 34.77 45.79 22.67
C GLN A 172 35.17 44.31 22.66
N ARG A 173 35.49 43.75 23.83
CA ARG A 173 35.87 42.34 23.95
C ARG A 173 34.68 41.39 23.73
N GLN A 174 33.46 41.86 23.93
CA GLN A 174 32.24 41.10 23.66
C GLN A 174 31.59 41.65 22.40
N ILE A 175 31.29 40.77 21.45
CA ILE A 175 30.63 41.12 20.19
C ILE A 175 29.41 40.24 19.97
N VAL A 176 28.55 40.68 19.06
CA VAL A 176 27.46 39.89 18.52
C VAL A 176 27.75 39.64 17.04
N VAL A 177 27.73 38.37 16.63
CA VAL A 177 27.72 37.96 15.23
C VAL A 177 26.27 37.84 14.81
N GLU A 178 25.85 38.68 13.88
CA GLU A 178 24.48 38.81 13.38
C GLU A 178 24.44 38.45 11.90
N GLY A 179 23.30 37.93 11.47
CA GLY A 179 23.11 37.59 10.08
C GLY A 179 21.71 37.07 9.77
N LYS A 180 21.59 36.54 8.56
CA LYS A 180 20.36 35.95 8.06
C LYS A 180 20.65 34.63 7.36
N THR A 181 19.77 33.66 7.53
CA THR A 181 19.75 32.40 6.79
C THR A 181 18.32 32.09 6.37
N GLU A 182 18.11 30.95 5.72
CA GLU A 182 16.77 30.49 5.36
C GLU A 182 15.98 30.03 6.60
N GLU A 183 14.67 30.26 6.60
CA GLU A 183 13.79 29.86 7.70
C GLU A 183 13.83 28.33 7.92
N GLY A 184 13.83 27.90 9.19
CA GLY A 184 13.84 26.47 9.53
C GLY A 184 15.20 25.78 9.32
N THR A 185 16.24 26.53 8.97
CA THR A 185 17.62 26.05 8.88
C THR A 185 18.24 25.90 10.27
N SER A 186 19.00 24.83 10.47
CA SER A 186 19.85 24.66 11.65
C SER A 186 21.18 25.40 11.44
N LEU A 187 21.50 26.36 12.31
CA LEU A 187 22.76 27.11 12.27
C LEU A 187 23.69 26.68 13.41
N THR A 188 24.98 26.52 13.10
CA THR A 188 26.04 26.41 14.12
C THR A 188 27.14 27.43 13.88
N ILE A 189 27.76 27.92 14.96
CA ILE A 189 28.94 28.79 14.92
C ILE A 189 30.02 28.20 15.82
N ASN A 190 31.15 27.79 15.24
CA ASN A 190 32.20 27.01 15.90
C ASN A 190 31.61 25.79 16.63
N ASP A 191 30.80 25.01 15.91
CA ASP A 191 30.09 23.80 16.37
C ASP A 191 29.09 24.01 17.53
N ARG A 192 28.74 25.27 17.85
CA ARG A 192 27.67 25.61 18.81
C ARG A 192 26.39 25.97 18.07
N PHE A 193 25.27 25.36 18.43
CA PHE A 193 23.96 25.71 17.89
C PHE A 193 23.58 27.17 18.19
N VAL A 194 23.07 27.84 17.16
CA VAL A 194 22.54 29.21 17.23
C VAL A 194 21.09 29.16 16.77
N LEU A 195 20.21 29.78 17.56
CA LEU A 195 18.80 29.88 17.20
C LEU A 195 18.65 30.77 15.96
N VAL A 196 17.93 30.25 14.98
CA VAL A 196 17.44 31.00 13.82
C VAL A 196 15.97 31.32 14.09
N GLU A 197 15.64 32.60 14.08
CA GLU A 197 14.27 33.08 14.27
C GLU A 197 13.40 32.77 13.03
N ASN A 198 12.07 32.87 13.17
CA ASN A 198 11.14 32.57 12.07
C ASN A 198 11.32 33.47 10.83
N ASP A 199 11.96 34.64 10.98
CA ASP A 199 12.27 35.52 9.85
C ASP A 199 13.64 35.23 9.21
N GLY A 200 14.33 34.19 9.68
CA GLY A 200 15.66 33.77 9.25
C GLY A 200 16.81 34.51 9.93
N THR A 201 16.55 35.46 10.83
CA THR A 201 17.61 36.20 11.52
C THR A 201 18.25 35.36 12.61
N PHE A 202 19.54 35.63 12.88
CA PHE A 202 20.25 35.03 14.00
C PHE A 202 21.16 36.05 14.67
N ALA A 203 21.42 35.85 15.96
CA ALA A 203 22.37 36.64 16.73
C ALA A 203 23.15 35.74 17.68
N PHE A 204 24.47 35.89 17.68
CA PHE A 204 25.38 35.07 18.48
C PHE A 204 26.36 35.92 19.26
N THR A 205 26.19 35.94 20.57
CA THR A 205 27.09 36.70 21.46
C THR A 205 28.32 35.87 21.80
N THR A 206 29.50 36.48 21.68
CA THR A 206 30.78 35.80 21.97
C THR A 206 31.81 36.78 22.54
N THR A 207 32.82 36.24 23.22
CA THR A 207 33.95 36.98 23.77
C THR A 207 35.21 36.73 22.94
N LEU A 208 35.90 37.79 22.56
CA LEU A 208 37.11 37.75 21.75
C LEU A 208 38.35 37.46 22.61
N GLY A 209 39.16 36.51 22.14
CA GLY A 209 40.55 36.35 22.56
C GLY A 209 41.44 37.45 21.97
N GLU A 210 42.59 37.71 22.58
CA GLU A 210 43.59 38.62 22.01
C GLU A 210 44.09 38.08 20.67
N GLY A 211 44.23 38.96 19.67
CA GLY A 211 44.65 38.60 18.32
C GLY A 211 43.47 38.22 17.41
N GLU A 212 43.73 37.32 16.45
CA GLU A 212 42.74 36.87 15.47
C GLU A 212 41.76 35.86 16.08
N ASN A 213 40.48 36.07 15.84
CA ASN A 213 39.37 35.19 16.22
C ASN A 213 38.66 34.76 14.94
N SER A 214 38.46 33.46 14.77
CA SER A 214 37.77 32.88 13.61
C SER A 214 36.42 32.31 14.04
N PHE A 215 35.38 32.60 13.26
CA PHE A 215 34.04 32.05 13.42
C PHE A 215 33.67 31.30 12.15
N ASN A 216 33.52 29.99 12.26
CA ASN A 216 33.01 29.14 11.20
C ASN A 216 31.51 28.92 11.42
N LEU A 217 30.70 29.42 10.50
CA LEU A 217 29.25 29.31 10.49
C LEU A 217 28.84 28.21 9.52
N LYS A 218 27.95 27.33 9.95
CA LYS A 218 27.39 26.24 9.13
C LYS A 218 25.88 26.27 9.22
N ALA A 219 25.22 26.56 8.11
CA ALA A 219 23.78 26.54 7.94
C ALA A 219 23.37 25.28 7.20
N LYS A 220 22.43 24.51 7.78
CA LYS A 220 21.97 23.24 7.25
C LYS A 220 20.46 23.15 7.22
N ASP A 221 19.88 22.88 6.06
CA ASP A 221 18.42 22.76 5.90
C ASP A 221 17.89 21.37 6.31
N LYS A 222 16.61 21.11 6.04
CA LYS A 222 15.95 19.83 6.32
C LYS A 222 16.34 18.70 5.36
N ALA A 223 16.73 19.04 4.13
CA ALA A 223 17.19 18.10 3.11
C ALA A 223 18.67 17.72 3.28
N GLU A 224 19.31 18.32 4.29
CA GLU A 224 20.70 18.15 4.69
C GLU A 224 21.71 18.88 3.78
N ASN A 225 21.27 19.87 2.99
CA ASN A 225 22.19 20.74 2.26
C ASN A 225 22.90 21.70 3.21
N LEU A 226 24.14 22.06 2.87
CA LEU A 226 25.05 22.75 3.76
C LEU A 226 25.64 23.99 3.08
N THR A 227 25.54 25.13 3.77
CA THR A 227 26.30 26.34 3.45
C THR A 227 27.25 26.66 4.60
N GLU A 228 28.54 26.76 4.30
CA GLU A 228 29.55 27.17 5.27
C GLU A 228 30.11 28.56 4.93
N LYS A 229 30.28 29.40 5.95
CA LYS A 229 31.00 30.68 5.85
C LYS A 229 31.95 30.83 7.02
N THR A 230 33.06 31.51 6.78
CA THR A 230 34.00 31.87 7.85
C THR A 230 34.20 33.37 7.86
N ILE A 231 34.13 33.98 9.05
CA ILE A 231 34.59 35.35 9.27
C ILE A 231 35.70 35.37 10.29
N LYS A 232 36.62 36.31 10.11
CA LYS A 232 37.73 36.57 11.01
C LYS A 232 37.64 37.99 11.53
N VAL A 233 37.92 38.17 12.81
CA VAL A 233 38.02 39.48 13.43
C VAL A 233 39.26 39.54 14.32
N SER A 234 39.80 40.73 14.53
CA SER A 234 40.92 40.92 15.44
C SER A 234 40.50 41.68 16.70
N PHE A 235 41.11 41.37 17.83
CA PHE A 235 40.91 42.10 19.08
C PHE A 235 42.25 42.49 19.71
N THR A 236 42.38 43.78 20.05
CA THR A 236 43.50 44.33 20.80
C THR A 236 42.99 44.91 22.14
N PRO A 237 43.46 44.43 23.29
CA PRO A 237 42.95 44.81 24.62
C PRO A 237 42.96 46.30 24.98
#